data_AF-A0A2V9K977-F1
#
_entry.id   AF-A0A2V9K977-F1
#
_cell.length_a   1.000
_cell.length_b   1.000
_cell.length_c   1.000
_cell.angle_alpha   90.00
_cell.angle_beta   90.00
_cell.angle_gamma   90.00
#
_symmetry.space_group_name_H-M   'P 1'
#
loop_
_entity.id
_entity.type
_entity.pdbx_description
1 polymer ?
#
loop_
_entity_poly.entity_id
_entity_poly.type
_entity_poly.pdbx_seq_one_letter_code
_entity_poly.pdbx_strand_id
1 'polypeptide(L)'
;MRLLRLREHLERQIQFLRAAGMLAADARHAALREFGNVALIEEQCRDMRRVNCIDDLRRDFGYALRSMRRAPGYTAVAALSLALAIGANTAIFSLVNVLMLRDLPVVSPHELVELGRLTENDRGNLSYPFYERVRDQNTVFSDVLTMQAGTVQATVDDAARPPIGRFVSGNFFPVLGISPIVGRLLSADDDRFDAPEGSTLAVIGYRLWQSEFGGDPAIVGKTLRIDAVPFTIVGVLPRTFAGLIVGHPDDFFIPIASEPRLRRQSWLGNRDFNWLAVVGRLKPGTSQQAAKANVDVIFGRFLEDFAANATDVDTQHR
;
A
#
# COMPACT_ATOMS: atom_id res chain seq x y z
N MET A 1 42.89 -18.94 24.61
CA MET A 1 44.06 -19.02 25.51
C MET A 1 45.08 -20.11 25.15
N ARG A 2 44.69 -21.38 24.86
CA ARG A 2 45.68 -22.45 24.57
C ARG A 2 46.55 -22.23 23.31
N LEU A 3 45.97 -21.73 22.22
CA LEU A 3 46.73 -21.44 20.97
C LEU A 3 47.76 -20.31 21.12
N LEU A 4 47.47 -19.33 21.99
CA LEU A 4 48.40 -18.21 22.24
C LEU A 4 49.65 -18.69 22.99
N ARG A 5 49.47 -19.59 24.00
CA ARG A 5 50.59 -20.19 24.74
C ARG A 5 51.47 -21.09 23.85
N LEU A 6 50.88 -21.79 22.88
CA LEU A 6 51.62 -22.61 21.94
C LEU A 6 52.52 -21.76 21.02
N ARG A 7 52.01 -20.63 20.53
CA ARG A 7 52.81 -19.69 19.73
C ARG A 7 53.93 -19.04 20.53
N GLU A 8 53.64 -18.59 21.76
CA GLU A 8 54.67 -18.03 22.65
C GLU A 8 55.78 -19.04 22.96
N HIS A 9 55.43 -20.31 23.16
CA HIS A 9 56.43 -21.33 23.48
C HIS A 9 57.33 -21.63 22.28
N LEU A 10 56.76 -21.68 21.07
CA LEU A 10 57.51 -21.88 19.81
C LEU A 10 58.44 -20.69 19.51
N GLU A 11 57.98 -19.46 19.72
CA GLU A 11 58.81 -18.25 19.56
C GLU A 11 59.99 -18.23 20.56
N ARG A 12 59.74 -18.64 21.81
CA ARG A 12 60.80 -18.73 22.83
C ARG A 12 61.89 -19.75 22.46
N GLN A 13 61.51 -20.89 21.89
CA GLN A 13 62.47 -21.91 21.44
C GLN A 13 63.30 -21.45 20.23
N ILE A 14 62.68 -20.76 19.27
CA ILE A 14 63.39 -20.16 18.12
C ILE A 14 64.42 -19.12 18.60
N GLN A 15 64.07 -18.30 19.59
CA GLN A 15 64.98 -17.33 20.17
C GLN A 15 66.16 -17.99 20.91
N PHE A 16 65.91 -19.07 21.66
CA PHE A 16 66.95 -19.81 22.36
C PHE A 16 67.97 -20.45 21.39
N LEU A 17 67.50 -21.09 20.31
CA LEU A 17 68.36 -21.69 19.29
C LEU A 17 69.17 -20.66 18.51
N ARG A 18 68.60 -19.47 18.28
CA ARG A 18 69.33 -18.32 17.72
C ARG A 18 70.42 -17.81 18.67
N ALA A 19 70.12 -17.70 19.96
CA ALA A 19 71.09 -17.26 20.97
C ALA A 19 72.26 -18.26 21.13
N ALA A 20 72.02 -19.54 20.83
CA ALA A 20 73.04 -20.59 20.78
C ALA A 20 73.88 -20.59 19.48
N GLY A 21 73.69 -19.62 18.57
CA GLY A 21 74.55 -19.39 17.41
C GLY A 21 74.07 -19.97 16.07
N MET A 22 72.85 -20.50 15.98
CA MET A 22 72.29 -20.98 14.71
C MET A 22 71.77 -19.84 13.82
N LEU A 23 72.00 -19.98 12.50
CA LEU A 23 71.43 -19.10 11.48
C LEU A 23 69.89 -19.13 11.52
N ALA A 24 69.30 -17.95 11.31
CA ALA A 24 67.88 -17.67 11.48
C ALA A 24 66.91 -18.64 10.80
N ALA A 25 67.25 -19.11 9.60
CA ALA A 25 66.43 -20.04 8.84
C ALA A 25 66.49 -21.45 9.45
N ASP A 26 67.68 -21.89 9.85
CA ASP A 26 67.90 -23.24 10.38
C ASP A 26 67.30 -23.41 11.78
N ALA A 27 67.35 -22.36 12.62
CA ALA A 27 66.74 -22.36 13.95
C ALA A 27 65.21 -22.56 13.89
N ARG A 28 64.54 -21.97 12.89
CA ARG A 28 63.09 -22.13 12.68
C ARG A 28 62.75 -23.54 12.21
N HIS A 29 63.53 -24.10 11.29
CA HIS A 29 63.34 -25.47 10.81
C HIS A 29 63.68 -26.53 11.87
N ALA A 30 64.62 -26.26 12.78
CA ALA A 30 64.92 -27.12 13.93
C ALA A 30 63.78 -27.09 14.95
N ALA A 31 63.32 -25.89 15.35
CA ALA A 31 62.21 -25.73 16.30
C ALA A 31 60.91 -26.38 15.79
N LEU A 32 60.59 -26.23 14.50
CA LEU A 32 59.40 -26.86 13.90
C LEU A 32 59.51 -28.39 13.81
N ARG A 33 60.71 -28.97 13.73
CA ARG A 33 60.91 -30.42 13.79
C ARG A 33 60.73 -30.97 15.20
N GLU A 34 61.16 -30.24 16.21
CA GLU A 34 61.08 -30.64 17.62
C GLU A 34 59.66 -30.50 18.20
N PHE A 35 58.92 -29.45 17.80
CA PHE A 35 57.53 -29.24 18.25
C PHE A 35 56.49 -30.19 17.63
N GLY A 36 56.87 -30.91 16.57
CA GLY A 36 55.95 -31.74 15.80
C GLY A 36 54.99 -30.94 14.92
N ASN A 37 54.01 -31.64 14.32
CA ASN A 37 53.10 -31.05 13.33
C ASN A 37 52.09 -30.08 13.98
N VAL A 38 52.48 -28.83 14.13
CA VAL A 38 51.65 -27.74 14.70
C VAL A 38 50.30 -27.61 13.98
N ALA A 39 50.26 -27.88 12.66
CA ALA A 39 49.03 -27.83 11.89
C ALA A 39 48.04 -28.93 12.32
N LEU A 40 48.52 -30.14 12.68
CA LEU A 40 47.69 -31.22 13.20
C LEU A 40 47.08 -30.87 14.57
N ILE A 41 47.82 -30.19 15.43
CA ILE A 41 47.34 -29.74 16.75
C ILE A 41 46.32 -28.61 16.60
N GLU A 42 46.54 -27.68 15.66
CA GLU A 42 45.55 -26.65 15.31
C GLU A 42 44.28 -27.27 14.71
N GLU A 43 44.40 -28.27 13.82
CA GLU A 43 43.29 -28.99 13.20
C GLU A 43 42.47 -29.79 14.21
N GLN A 44 43.12 -30.54 15.11
CA GLN A 44 42.46 -31.26 16.21
C GLN A 44 41.75 -30.31 17.19
N CYS A 45 42.34 -29.15 17.51
CA CYS A 45 41.67 -28.13 18.32
C CYS A 45 40.48 -27.49 17.59
N ARG A 46 40.50 -27.42 16.25
CA ARG A 46 39.42 -26.90 15.43
C ARG A 46 38.26 -27.90 15.35
N ASP A 47 38.56 -29.18 15.14
CA ASP A 47 37.58 -30.25 15.08
C ASP A 47 36.91 -30.49 16.44
N MET A 48 37.67 -30.45 17.54
CA MET A 48 37.09 -30.53 18.89
C MET A 48 36.09 -29.39 19.16
N ARG A 49 36.30 -28.19 18.62
CA ARG A 49 35.35 -27.06 18.81
C ARG A 49 34.07 -27.20 18.00
N ARG A 50 34.14 -27.79 16.80
CA ARG A 50 33.01 -27.90 15.87
C ARG A 50 32.08 -29.06 16.22
N VAL A 51 32.63 -30.19 16.66
CA VAL A 51 31.81 -31.34 17.08
C VAL A 51 31.16 -31.09 18.43
N ASN A 52 31.89 -30.45 19.36
CA ASN A 52 31.35 -30.14 20.68
C ASN A 52 30.20 -29.13 20.64
N CYS A 53 30.17 -28.14 19.73
CA CYS A 53 29.07 -27.17 19.74
C CYS A 53 27.72 -27.80 19.38
N ILE A 54 27.69 -28.80 18.50
CA ILE A 54 26.45 -29.50 18.11
C ILE A 54 25.97 -30.40 19.25
N ASP A 55 26.90 -31.14 19.87
CA ASP A 55 26.58 -32.01 21.01
C ASP A 55 26.19 -31.21 22.26
N ASP A 56 26.84 -30.08 22.51
CA ASP A 56 26.51 -29.15 23.58
C ASP A 56 25.12 -28.55 23.34
N LEU A 57 24.81 -28.07 22.12
CA LEU A 57 23.47 -27.57 21.77
C LEU A 57 22.39 -28.64 21.94
N ARG A 58 22.65 -29.89 21.52
CA ARG A 58 21.69 -31.00 21.72
C ARG A 58 21.46 -31.30 23.19
N ARG A 59 22.54 -31.29 23.98
CA ARG A 59 22.47 -31.57 25.41
C ARG A 59 21.74 -30.45 26.14
N ASP A 60 22.02 -29.19 25.81
CA ASP A 60 21.33 -28.01 26.33
C ASP A 60 19.84 -28.02 25.97
N PHE A 61 19.48 -28.41 24.73
CA PHE A 61 18.09 -28.56 24.31
C PHE A 61 17.36 -29.64 25.13
N GLY A 62 18.01 -30.77 25.37
CA GLY A 62 17.50 -31.84 26.21
C GLY A 62 17.29 -31.41 27.67
N TYR A 63 18.24 -30.67 28.23
CA TYR A 63 18.13 -30.11 29.58
C TYR A 63 17.01 -29.07 29.67
N ALA A 64 16.90 -28.17 28.70
CA ALA A 64 15.84 -27.17 28.64
C ALA A 64 14.45 -27.84 28.60
N LEU A 65 14.27 -28.88 27.77
CA LEU A 65 13.01 -29.63 27.68
C LEU A 65 12.66 -30.35 29.00
N ARG A 66 13.67 -30.90 29.68
CA ARG A 66 13.47 -31.56 30.98
C ARG A 66 13.14 -30.56 32.09
N SER A 67 13.73 -29.36 32.03
CA SER A 67 13.43 -28.25 32.94
C SER A 67 11.99 -27.74 32.75
N MET A 68 11.58 -27.54 31.49
CA MET A 68 10.21 -27.13 31.14
C MET A 68 9.15 -28.13 31.63
N ARG A 69 9.44 -29.44 31.57
CA ARG A 69 8.53 -30.48 32.10
C ARG A 69 8.43 -30.51 33.63
N ARG A 70 9.41 -29.98 34.36
CA ARG A 70 9.41 -29.95 35.83
C ARG A 70 8.63 -28.76 36.41
N ALA A 71 8.38 -27.71 35.64
CA ALA A 71 7.64 -26.52 36.06
C ALA A 71 6.52 -26.15 35.07
N PRO A 72 5.52 -27.04 34.89
CA PRO A 72 4.53 -26.90 33.81
C PRO A 72 3.70 -25.61 33.89
N GLY A 73 3.40 -25.11 35.09
CA GLY A 73 2.65 -23.86 35.26
C GLY A 73 3.41 -22.62 34.76
N TYR A 74 4.70 -22.48 35.13
CA TYR A 74 5.53 -21.37 34.68
C TYR A 74 5.79 -21.43 33.18
N THR A 75 6.09 -22.62 32.65
CA THR A 75 6.27 -22.83 31.21
C THR A 75 5.00 -22.52 30.43
N ALA A 76 3.82 -22.89 30.93
CA ALA A 76 2.55 -22.60 30.27
C ALA A 76 2.30 -21.08 30.18
N VAL A 77 2.51 -20.33 31.27
CA VAL A 77 2.37 -18.86 31.26
C VAL A 77 3.36 -18.22 30.29
N ALA A 78 4.63 -18.64 30.32
CA ALA A 78 5.64 -18.12 29.39
C ALA A 78 5.31 -18.44 27.92
N ALA A 79 4.86 -19.66 27.63
CA ALA A 79 4.47 -20.08 26.28
C ALA A 79 3.22 -19.34 25.79
N LEU A 80 2.21 -19.16 26.64
CA LEU A 80 1.00 -18.39 26.31
C LEU A 80 1.32 -16.91 26.05
N SER A 81 2.15 -16.30 26.89
CA SER A 81 2.59 -14.91 26.69
C SER A 81 3.36 -14.74 25.38
N LEU A 82 4.27 -15.67 25.07
CA LEU A 82 5.02 -15.66 23.82
C LEU A 82 4.11 -15.90 22.60
N ALA A 83 3.21 -16.87 22.69
CA ALA A 83 2.24 -17.17 21.64
C ALA A 83 1.30 -15.99 21.38
N LEU A 84 0.84 -15.31 22.44
CA LEU A 84 0.01 -14.12 22.32
C LEU A 84 0.76 -12.96 21.68
N ALA A 85 2.02 -12.72 22.08
CA ALA A 85 2.85 -11.67 21.49
C ALA A 85 3.12 -11.92 20.00
N ILE A 86 3.50 -13.15 19.62
CA ILE A 86 3.74 -13.54 18.22
C ILE A 86 2.43 -13.48 17.42
N GLY A 87 1.35 -14.04 17.98
CA GLY A 87 0.03 -14.10 17.36
C GLY A 87 -0.58 -12.72 17.12
N ALA A 88 -0.51 -11.82 18.12
CA ALA A 88 -0.99 -10.45 17.98
C ALA A 88 -0.22 -9.68 16.91
N ASN A 89 1.12 -9.76 16.93
CA ASN A 89 1.95 -9.09 15.92
C ASN A 89 1.69 -9.66 14.52
N THR A 90 1.58 -10.98 14.40
CA THR A 90 1.29 -11.64 13.12
C THR A 90 -0.11 -11.32 12.63
N ALA A 91 -1.12 -11.27 13.50
CA ALA A 91 -2.49 -10.91 13.14
C ALA A 91 -2.58 -9.47 12.63
N ILE A 92 -1.90 -8.52 13.29
CA ILE A 92 -1.82 -7.12 12.83
C ILE A 92 -1.14 -7.06 11.46
N PHE A 93 0.02 -7.70 11.31
CA PHE A 93 0.73 -7.70 10.01
C PHE A 93 -0.06 -8.41 8.91
N SER A 94 -0.77 -9.49 9.23
CA SER A 94 -1.61 -10.21 8.27
C SER A 94 -2.83 -9.37 7.85
N LEU A 95 -3.46 -8.68 8.79
CA LEU A 95 -4.54 -7.74 8.52
C LEU A 95 -4.05 -6.57 7.66
N VAL A 96 -2.91 -5.97 8.01
CA VAL A 96 -2.27 -4.91 7.20
C VAL A 96 -1.93 -5.45 5.81
N ASN A 97 -1.42 -6.66 5.68
CA ASN A 97 -1.12 -7.27 4.39
C ASN A 97 -2.40 -7.53 3.56
N VAL A 98 -3.48 -8.00 4.18
CA VAL A 98 -4.77 -8.22 3.50
C VAL A 98 -5.42 -6.89 3.08
N LEU A 99 -5.28 -5.83 3.89
CA LEU A 99 -5.89 -4.53 3.63
C LEU A 99 -5.04 -3.62 2.73
N MET A 100 -3.71 -3.70 2.81
CA MET A 100 -2.79 -2.84 2.04
C MET A 100 -2.15 -3.53 0.83
N LEU A 101 -1.98 -4.87 0.85
CA LEU A 101 -1.21 -5.62 -0.16
C LEU A 101 -2.02 -6.63 -0.95
N ARG A 102 -3.35 -6.68 -0.77
CA ARG A 102 -4.20 -7.34 -1.76
C ARG A 102 -4.23 -6.42 -2.97
N ASP A 103 -3.57 -6.84 -4.05
CA ASP A 103 -3.61 -6.14 -5.34
C ASP A 103 -5.06 -5.72 -5.61
N LEU A 104 -5.31 -4.40 -5.62
CA LEU A 104 -6.57 -3.89 -6.12
C LEU A 104 -6.77 -4.57 -7.47
N PRO A 105 -7.94 -5.18 -7.76
CA PRO A 105 -8.18 -5.92 -8.99
C PRO A 105 -8.39 -4.93 -10.15
N VAL A 106 -7.34 -4.18 -10.42
CA VAL A 106 -7.20 -3.09 -11.38
C VAL A 106 -5.94 -3.37 -12.19
N VAL A 107 -5.93 -2.93 -13.44
CA VAL A 107 -4.79 -3.17 -14.32
C VAL A 107 -3.58 -2.35 -13.86
N SER A 108 -2.41 -3.00 -13.76
CA SER A 108 -1.13 -2.38 -13.35
C SER A 108 -1.23 -1.47 -12.11
N PRO A 109 -1.49 -2.01 -10.90
CA PRO A 109 -1.67 -1.21 -9.69
C PRO A 109 -0.46 -0.35 -9.32
N HIS A 110 0.76 -0.80 -9.63
CA HIS A 110 2.00 -0.09 -9.30
C HIS A 110 2.20 1.24 -10.05
N GLU A 111 1.43 1.47 -11.11
CA GLU A 111 1.45 2.73 -11.86
C GLU A 111 0.47 3.76 -11.28
N LEU A 112 -0.46 3.35 -10.42
CA LEU A 112 -1.43 4.24 -9.82
C LEU A 112 -0.81 4.94 -8.60
N VAL A 113 -0.89 6.26 -8.59
CA VAL A 113 -0.48 7.09 -7.46
C VAL A 113 -1.63 8.00 -7.04
N GLU A 114 -1.90 8.04 -5.75
CA GLU A 114 -2.87 8.98 -5.19
C GLU A 114 -2.20 10.34 -4.98
N LEU A 115 -2.88 11.39 -5.43
CA LEU A 115 -2.46 12.77 -5.27
C LEU A 115 -3.18 13.32 -4.05
N GLY A 116 -2.42 13.92 -3.14
CA GLY A 116 -3.02 14.57 -1.99
C GLY A 116 -2.10 15.53 -1.26
N ARG A 117 -2.71 16.40 -0.48
CA ARG A 117 -2.01 17.31 0.43
C ARG A 117 -1.69 16.59 1.73
N LEU A 118 -0.40 16.44 2.03
CA LEU A 118 0.05 15.98 3.35
C LEU A 118 -0.14 17.12 4.35
N THR A 119 -1.31 17.22 4.95
CA THR A 119 -1.56 18.08 6.12
C THR A 119 -2.04 17.24 7.29
N GLU A 120 -1.65 17.59 8.51
CA GLU A 120 -1.88 16.79 9.73
C GLU A 120 -3.33 16.34 9.96
N ASN A 121 -4.31 17.05 9.37
CA ASN A 121 -5.74 16.80 9.55
C ASN A 121 -6.53 16.51 8.25
N ASP A 122 -5.88 16.45 7.09
CA ASP A 122 -6.57 16.25 5.81
C ASP A 122 -6.14 14.92 5.18
N ARG A 123 -7.11 14.14 4.68
CA ARG A 123 -6.86 12.87 3.99
C ARG A 123 -6.24 13.06 2.60
N GLY A 124 -5.71 14.24 2.31
CA GLY A 124 -5.17 14.61 1.02
C GLY A 124 -6.24 14.85 -0.04
N ASN A 125 -7.47 15.21 0.33
CA ASN A 125 -8.50 15.51 -0.65
C ASN A 125 -8.14 16.77 -1.45
N LEU A 126 -8.65 16.85 -2.68
CA LEU A 126 -8.43 17.96 -3.59
C LEU A 126 -9.77 18.52 -4.09
N SER A 127 -9.75 19.76 -4.60
CA SER A 127 -10.92 20.39 -5.21
C SER A 127 -11.06 19.99 -6.68
N TYR A 128 -12.29 20.02 -7.19
CA TYR A 128 -12.57 19.71 -8.61
C TYR A 128 -11.79 20.62 -9.57
N PRO A 129 -11.70 21.95 -9.37
CA PRO A 129 -10.91 22.81 -10.26
C PRO A 129 -9.42 22.46 -10.27
N PHE A 130 -8.86 22.01 -9.14
CA PHE A 130 -7.47 21.57 -9.12
C PHE A 130 -7.28 20.21 -9.83
N TYR A 131 -8.22 19.28 -9.66
CA TYR A 131 -8.25 18.04 -10.44
C TYR A 131 -8.25 18.32 -11.96
N GLU A 132 -9.10 19.24 -12.44
CA GLU A 132 -9.12 19.61 -13.87
C GLU A 132 -7.77 20.16 -14.33
N ARG A 133 -7.13 21.01 -13.51
CA ARG A 133 -5.80 21.53 -13.80
C ARG A 133 -4.76 20.43 -13.94
N VAL A 134 -4.77 19.45 -13.03
CA VAL A 134 -3.87 18.30 -13.11
C VAL A 134 -4.20 17.48 -14.35
N ARG A 135 -5.46 17.13 -14.60
CA ARG A 135 -5.90 16.38 -15.79
C ARG A 135 -5.39 17.02 -17.08
N ASP A 136 -5.53 18.33 -17.21
CA ASP A 136 -5.30 19.04 -18.47
C ASP A 136 -3.84 19.49 -18.66
N GLN A 137 -3.05 19.62 -17.59
CA GLN A 137 -1.70 20.18 -17.66
C GLN A 137 -0.57 19.24 -17.26
N ASN A 138 -0.87 18.08 -16.67
CA ASN A 138 0.17 17.14 -16.30
C ASN A 138 0.89 16.60 -17.55
N THR A 139 2.17 16.26 -17.38
CA THR A 139 2.97 15.61 -18.43
C THR A 139 3.44 14.22 -18.03
N VAL A 140 3.17 13.81 -16.79
CA VAL A 140 3.71 12.62 -16.10
C VAL A 140 2.71 11.47 -16.02
N PHE A 141 1.41 11.75 -16.11
CA PHE A 141 0.36 10.75 -16.07
C PHE A 141 -0.13 10.43 -17.49
N SER A 142 -0.42 9.16 -17.75
CA SER A 142 -1.13 8.75 -18.96
C SER A 142 -2.60 9.15 -18.89
N ASP A 143 -3.17 9.11 -17.67
CA ASP A 143 -4.53 9.54 -17.40
C ASP A 143 -4.68 9.86 -15.89
N VAL A 144 -5.67 10.68 -15.55
CA VAL A 144 -5.97 11.10 -14.18
C VAL A 144 -7.46 10.90 -13.92
N LEU A 145 -7.79 10.12 -12.91
CA LEU A 145 -9.17 9.86 -12.49
C LEU A 145 -9.46 10.53 -11.14
N THR A 146 -10.74 10.69 -10.84
CA THR A 146 -11.17 11.15 -9.51
C THR A 146 -12.42 10.43 -9.03
N MET A 147 -12.57 10.37 -7.72
CA MET A 147 -13.80 9.96 -7.05
C MET A 147 -14.07 10.86 -5.85
N GLN A 148 -15.34 10.97 -5.47
CA GLN A 148 -15.71 11.59 -4.20
C GLN A 148 -15.08 10.83 -3.02
N ALA A 149 -14.47 11.55 -2.08
CA ALA A 149 -13.89 10.96 -0.86
C ALA A 149 -14.97 10.54 0.17
N GLY A 150 -16.07 11.28 0.26
CA GLY A 150 -17.27 10.90 1.01
C GLY A 150 -18.22 9.98 0.23
N THR A 151 -19.43 9.77 0.73
CA THR A 151 -20.46 8.92 0.09
C THR A 151 -21.72 9.71 -0.28
N VAL A 152 -22.40 9.29 -1.33
CA VAL A 152 -23.77 9.65 -1.70
C VAL A 152 -24.68 8.51 -1.24
N GLN A 153 -25.87 8.80 -0.73
CA GLN A 153 -26.85 7.78 -0.39
C GLN A 153 -27.93 7.73 -1.47
N ALA A 154 -28.41 6.53 -1.79
CA ALA A 154 -29.54 6.33 -2.67
C ALA A 154 -30.74 5.81 -1.89
N THR A 155 -31.92 5.91 -2.51
CA THR A 155 -33.13 5.26 -2.02
C THR A 155 -33.43 4.09 -2.94
N VAL A 156 -33.49 2.91 -2.35
CA VAL A 156 -33.99 1.70 -3.01
C VAL A 156 -35.13 1.18 -2.17
N ASP A 157 -36.28 0.96 -2.80
CA ASP A 157 -37.48 0.45 -2.15
C ASP A 157 -37.17 -0.92 -1.51
N ASP A 158 -37.64 -1.12 -0.28
CA ASP A 158 -37.42 -2.33 0.53
C ASP A 158 -35.96 -2.68 0.88
N ALA A 159 -34.99 -1.81 0.59
CA ALA A 159 -33.60 -2.05 0.94
C ALA A 159 -33.37 -2.04 2.46
N ALA A 160 -32.72 -3.09 2.97
CA ALA A 160 -32.42 -3.24 4.40
C ALA A 160 -31.53 -2.13 4.97
N ARG A 161 -30.71 -1.49 4.10
CA ARG A 161 -29.98 -0.27 4.42
C ARG A 161 -29.89 0.62 3.17
N PRO A 162 -29.82 1.96 3.32
CA PRO A 162 -29.61 2.85 2.19
C PRO A 162 -28.33 2.48 1.44
N PRO A 163 -28.39 2.22 0.13
CA PRO A 163 -27.20 2.02 -0.69
C PRO A 163 -26.31 3.25 -0.65
N ILE A 164 -25.00 3.04 -0.63
CA ILE A 164 -24.02 4.11 -0.66
C ILE A 164 -23.25 4.09 -1.98
N GLY A 165 -22.90 5.25 -2.51
CA GLY A 165 -22.17 5.35 -3.75
C GLY A 165 -21.32 6.59 -3.85
N ARG A 166 -20.72 6.80 -5.02
CA ARG A 166 -19.78 7.91 -5.26
C ARG A 166 -19.98 8.56 -6.61
N PHE A 167 -19.68 9.85 -6.65
CA PHE A 167 -19.32 10.50 -7.89
C PHE A 167 -17.94 10.03 -8.34
N VAL A 168 -17.79 9.76 -9.63
CA VAL A 168 -16.52 9.39 -10.27
C VAL A 168 -16.36 10.12 -11.60
N SER A 169 -15.13 10.34 -12.02
CA SER A 169 -14.86 10.85 -13.37
C SER A 169 -15.26 9.82 -14.44
N GLY A 170 -15.58 10.28 -15.64
CA GLY A 170 -15.99 9.39 -16.74
C GLY A 170 -14.94 8.34 -17.13
N ASN A 171 -13.64 8.65 -16.99
CA ASN A 171 -12.54 7.73 -17.26
C ASN A 171 -12.23 6.76 -16.09
N PHE A 172 -12.98 6.79 -14.98
CA PHE A 172 -12.68 6.02 -13.78
C PHE A 172 -12.52 4.51 -14.04
N PHE A 173 -13.51 3.87 -14.67
CA PHE A 173 -13.43 2.43 -14.95
C PHE A 173 -12.43 2.07 -16.05
N PRO A 174 -12.36 2.80 -17.18
CA PRO A 174 -11.33 2.59 -18.20
C PRO A 174 -9.91 2.64 -17.65
N VAL A 175 -9.58 3.66 -16.85
CA VAL A 175 -8.23 3.79 -16.27
C VAL A 175 -7.93 2.65 -15.31
N LEU A 176 -8.90 2.18 -14.53
CA LEU A 176 -8.73 1.03 -13.65
C LEU A 176 -8.74 -0.32 -14.39
N GLY A 177 -9.11 -0.33 -15.68
CA GLY A 177 -9.22 -1.55 -16.48
C GLY A 177 -10.33 -2.50 -16.02
N ILE A 178 -11.41 -1.95 -15.46
CA ILE A 178 -12.54 -2.75 -14.98
C ILE A 178 -13.47 -3.08 -16.13
N SER A 179 -13.91 -4.33 -16.21
CA SER A 179 -14.90 -4.80 -17.18
C SER A 179 -16.23 -5.11 -16.48
N PRO A 180 -17.39 -4.77 -17.08
CA PRO A 180 -18.69 -5.06 -16.51
C PRO A 180 -19.01 -6.56 -16.56
N ILE A 181 -19.90 -7.02 -15.67
CA ILE A 181 -20.53 -8.35 -15.81
C ILE A 181 -21.80 -8.29 -16.66
N VAL A 182 -22.50 -7.15 -16.66
CA VAL A 182 -23.70 -6.88 -17.47
C VAL A 182 -23.64 -5.43 -17.97
N GLY A 183 -24.02 -5.20 -19.23
CA GLY A 183 -24.10 -3.87 -19.83
C GLY A 183 -22.74 -3.24 -20.09
N ARG A 184 -22.62 -1.93 -19.82
CA ARG A 184 -21.38 -1.15 -19.96
C ARG A 184 -21.10 -0.34 -18.70
N LEU A 185 -19.86 0.10 -18.54
CA LEU A 185 -19.47 1.02 -17.48
C LEU A 185 -19.48 2.47 -17.99
N LEU A 186 -19.26 3.41 -17.06
CA LEU A 186 -19.10 4.83 -17.41
C LEU A 186 -17.83 5.04 -18.22
N SER A 187 -17.92 5.98 -19.16
CA SER A 187 -16.84 6.45 -20.02
C SER A 187 -16.77 7.99 -19.97
N ALA A 188 -15.74 8.57 -20.59
CA ALA A 188 -15.60 10.03 -20.67
C ALA A 188 -16.82 10.71 -21.32
N ASP A 189 -17.46 10.06 -22.30
CA ASP A 189 -18.64 10.59 -23.01
C ASP A 189 -19.90 10.64 -22.14
N ASP A 190 -19.90 9.94 -21.00
CA ASP A 190 -21.00 9.92 -20.04
C ASP A 190 -20.87 11.02 -18.97
N ASP A 191 -19.69 11.61 -18.83
CA ASP A 191 -19.36 12.59 -17.79
C ASP A 191 -19.46 14.03 -18.33
N ARG A 192 -20.69 14.39 -18.73
CA ARG A 192 -21.00 15.64 -19.42
C ARG A 192 -21.95 16.53 -18.63
N PHE A 193 -21.55 17.78 -18.42
CA PHE A 193 -22.36 18.78 -17.70
C PHE A 193 -23.58 19.25 -18.50
N ASP A 194 -23.53 19.14 -19.83
CA ASP A 194 -24.59 19.53 -20.76
C ASP A 194 -25.55 18.38 -21.11
N ALA A 195 -25.46 17.24 -20.41
CA ALA A 195 -26.37 16.12 -20.64
C ALA A 195 -27.84 16.56 -20.44
N PRO A 196 -28.80 16.11 -21.28
CA PRO A 196 -30.20 16.44 -21.10
C PRO A 196 -30.75 16.04 -19.73
N GLU A 197 -31.81 16.69 -19.27
CA GLU A 197 -32.54 16.25 -18.08
C GLU A 197 -33.01 14.80 -18.25
N GLY A 198 -32.88 13.99 -17.19
CA GLY A 198 -33.20 12.56 -17.23
C GLY A 198 -32.16 11.64 -17.91
N SER A 199 -31.07 12.18 -18.47
CA SER A 199 -29.97 11.39 -19.07
C SER A 199 -28.87 11.01 -18.07
N THR A 200 -29.19 11.01 -16.78
CA THR A 200 -28.28 10.64 -15.68
C THR A 200 -28.06 9.13 -15.67
N LEU A 201 -26.80 8.71 -15.55
CA LEU A 201 -26.40 7.30 -15.65
C LEU A 201 -25.80 6.79 -14.35
N ALA A 202 -26.08 5.54 -14.01
CA ALA A 202 -25.50 4.86 -12.86
C ALA A 202 -24.92 3.50 -13.26
N VAL A 203 -23.82 3.15 -12.62
CA VAL A 203 -23.28 1.79 -12.58
C VAL A 203 -23.52 1.24 -11.17
N ILE A 204 -24.03 0.02 -11.06
CA ILE A 204 -24.28 -0.59 -9.75
C ILE A 204 -23.24 -1.65 -9.42
N GLY A 205 -22.94 -1.77 -8.12
CA GLY A 205 -22.09 -2.81 -7.57
C GLY A 205 -22.77 -4.18 -7.61
N TYR A 206 -21.96 -5.24 -7.71
CA TYR A 206 -22.44 -6.61 -7.72
C TYR A 206 -23.32 -6.96 -6.49
N ARG A 207 -22.96 -6.43 -5.32
CA ARG A 207 -23.69 -6.70 -4.06
C ARG A 207 -25.11 -6.15 -4.10
N LEU A 208 -25.27 -4.88 -4.50
CA LEU A 208 -26.58 -4.24 -4.64
C LEU A 208 -27.43 -4.96 -5.69
N TRP A 209 -26.83 -5.31 -6.82
CA TRP A 209 -27.51 -6.06 -7.87
C TRP A 209 -28.06 -7.41 -7.39
N GLN A 210 -27.31 -8.13 -6.56
CA GLN A 210 -27.76 -9.41 -6.01
C GLN A 210 -28.80 -9.25 -4.90
N SER A 211 -28.61 -8.30 -3.96
CA SER A 211 -29.50 -8.19 -2.80
C SER A 211 -30.83 -7.53 -3.12
N GLU A 212 -30.83 -6.44 -3.90
CA GLU A 212 -32.03 -5.63 -4.15
C GLU A 212 -32.70 -5.94 -5.48
N PHE A 213 -31.93 -6.42 -6.46
CA PHE A 213 -32.41 -6.67 -7.82
C PHE A 213 -32.41 -8.17 -8.19
N GLY A 214 -32.16 -9.04 -7.20
CA GLY A 214 -32.22 -10.50 -7.37
C GLY A 214 -31.24 -11.08 -8.39
N GLY A 215 -30.22 -10.32 -8.81
CA GLY A 215 -29.31 -10.72 -9.88
C GLY A 215 -29.96 -10.73 -11.28
N ASP A 216 -31.01 -9.93 -11.51
CA ASP A 216 -31.70 -9.85 -12.81
C ASP A 216 -30.77 -9.28 -13.91
N PRO A 217 -30.42 -10.05 -14.98
CA PRO A 217 -29.60 -9.54 -16.07
C PRO A 217 -30.29 -8.46 -16.91
N ALA A 218 -31.62 -8.32 -16.83
CA ALA A 218 -32.39 -7.25 -17.48
C ALA A 218 -32.40 -5.94 -16.67
N ILE A 219 -31.44 -5.75 -15.76
CA ILE A 219 -31.30 -4.53 -14.94
C ILE A 219 -30.88 -3.30 -15.74
N VAL A 220 -30.20 -3.48 -16.88
CA VAL A 220 -29.78 -2.36 -17.74
C VAL A 220 -30.99 -1.64 -18.30
N GLY A 221 -31.01 -0.31 -18.21
CA GLY A 221 -32.14 0.54 -18.57
C GLY A 221 -33.16 0.76 -17.45
N LYS A 222 -33.09 0.02 -16.33
CA LYS A 222 -33.92 0.29 -15.16
C LYS A 222 -33.42 1.52 -14.40
N THR A 223 -34.29 2.06 -13.55
CA THR A 223 -34.03 3.31 -12.81
C THR A 223 -33.61 3.02 -11.37
N LEU A 224 -32.52 3.65 -10.94
CA LEU A 224 -32.12 3.83 -9.55
C LEU A 224 -32.46 5.27 -9.12
N ARG A 225 -33.10 5.48 -7.96
CA ARG A 225 -33.39 6.84 -7.47
C ARG A 225 -32.39 7.26 -6.41
N ILE A 226 -31.77 8.42 -6.62
CA ILE A 226 -30.76 8.99 -5.71
C ILE A 226 -31.26 10.40 -5.35
N ASP A 227 -31.56 10.65 -4.07
CA ASP A 227 -32.20 11.89 -3.59
C ASP A 227 -33.36 12.38 -4.49
N ALA A 228 -34.27 11.46 -4.82
CA ALA A 228 -35.42 11.62 -5.73
C ALA A 228 -35.10 11.82 -7.23
N VAL A 229 -33.83 11.99 -7.61
CA VAL A 229 -33.38 12.11 -9.01
C VAL A 229 -33.24 10.71 -9.63
N PRO A 230 -33.84 10.47 -10.82
CA PRO A 230 -33.72 9.18 -11.49
C PRO A 230 -32.36 9.02 -12.20
N PHE A 231 -31.74 7.86 -12.05
CA PHE A 231 -30.52 7.46 -12.76
C PHE A 231 -30.79 6.15 -13.51
N THR A 232 -30.45 6.12 -14.79
CA THR A 232 -30.56 4.91 -15.60
C THR A 232 -29.37 4.00 -15.35
N ILE A 233 -29.62 2.76 -14.98
CA ILE A 233 -28.57 1.76 -14.77
C ILE A 233 -28.03 1.33 -16.13
N VAL A 234 -26.73 1.55 -16.38
CA VAL A 234 -26.09 1.19 -17.65
C VAL A 234 -25.25 -0.08 -17.57
N GLY A 235 -24.91 -0.53 -16.37
CA GLY A 235 -24.20 -1.78 -16.17
C GLY A 235 -23.93 -2.13 -14.71
N VAL A 236 -23.36 -3.33 -14.55
CA VAL A 236 -23.08 -3.94 -13.25
C VAL A 236 -21.59 -4.27 -13.14
N LEU A 237 -20.99 -3.95 -12.00
CA LEU A 237 -19.60 -4.26 -11.70
C LEU A 237 -19.38 -5.76 -11.44
N PRO A 238 -18.17 -6.26 -11.71
CA PRO A 238 -17.82 -7.63 -11.37
C PRO A 238 -17.72 -7.80 -9.85
N ARG A 239 -17.97 -9.02 -9.35
CA ARG A 239 -17.86 -9.35 -7.90
C ARG A 239 -16.50 -8.99 -7.29
N THR A 240 -15.45 -8.97 -8.10
CA THR A 240 -14.08 -8.69 -7.69
C THR A 240 -13.84 -7.22 -7.37
N PHE A 241 -14.67 -6.30 -7.86
CA PHE A 241 -14.47 -4.86 -7.69
C PHE A 241 -15.63 -4.22 -6.92
N ALA A 242 -15.32 -3.50 -5.85
CA ALA A 242 -16.31 -2.83 -5.01
C ALA A 242 -15.94 -1.36 -4.69
N GLY A 243 -15.04 -0.76 -5.48
CA GLY A 243 -14.48 0.56 -5.24
C GLY A 243 -13.01 0.52 -4.82
N LEU A 244 -12.41 1.71 -4.70
CA LEU A 244 -10.99 1.88 -4.36
C LEU A 244 -10.73 1.93 -2.85
N ILE A 245 -11.76 2.17 -2.02
CA ILE A 245 -11.61 2.23 -0.57
C ILE A 245 -11.80 0.84 0.05
N VAL A 246 -10.70 0.25 0.50
CA VAL A 246 -10.71 -1.08 1.12
C VAL A 246 -11.59 -1.09 2.37
N GLY A 247 -12.40 -2.15 2.51
CA GLY A 247 -13.33 -2.32 3.64
C GLY A 247 -14.61 -1.49 3.54
N HIS A 248 -14.75 -0.60 2.55
CA HIS A 248 -15.91 0.28 2.37
C HIS A 248 -16.49 0.12 0.96
N PRO A 249 -17.17 -1.00 0.66
CA PRO A 249 -17.68 -1.27 -0.67
C PRO A 249 -18.79 -0.30 -1.07
N ASP A 250 -18.64 0.33 -2.23
CA ASP A 250 -19.67 1.19 -2.81
C ASP A 250 -20.71 0.34 -3.58
N ASP A 251 -21.98 0.68 -3.40
CA ASP A 251 -23.13 0.02 -4.02
C ASP A 251 -23.46 0.59 -5.41
N PHE A 252 -23.06 1.83 -5.70
CA PHE A 252 -23.24 2.45 -7.01
C PHE A 252 -22.20 3.56 -7.28
N PHE A 253 -22.06 3.89 -8.57
CA PHE A 253 -21.16 4.92 -9.08
C PHE A 253 -21.89 5.74 -10.13
N ILE A 254 -21.74 7.07 -10.06
CA ILE A 254 -22.40 8.03 -10.95
C ILE A 254 -21.37 9.05 -11.47
N PRO A 255 -21.56 9.62 -12.69
CA PRO A 255 -20.66 10.62 -13.22
C PRO A 255 -20.60 11.85 -12.33
N ILE A 256 -19.41 12.40 -12.10
CA ILE A 256 -19.20 13.62 -11.33
C ILE A 256 -19.94 14.82 -11.95
N ALA A 257 -20.17 14.81 -13.26
CA ALA A 257 -21.01 15.79 -13.93
C ALA A 257 -22.48 15.82 -13.46
N SER A 258 -22.95 14.75 -12.81
CA SER A 258 -24.29 14.69 -12.23
C SER A 258 -24.41 15.40 -10.87
N GLU A 259 -23.31 15.88 -10.31
CA GLU A 259 -23.27 16.48 -8.98
C GLU A 259 -24.23 17.66 -8.76
N PRO A 260 -24.36 18.63 -9.69
CA PRO A 260 -25.28 19.76 -9.54
C PRO A 260 -26.75 19.35 -9.51
N ARG A 261 -27.08 18.12 -9.95
CA ARG A 261 -28.45 17.60 -9.93
C ARG A 261 -28.84 17.07 -8.55
N LEU A 262 -27.87 16.62 -7.77
CA LEU A 262 -28.07 16.08 -6.43
C LEU A 262 -27.82 17.11 -5.33
N ARG A 263 -27.01 18.15 -5.61
CA ARG A 263 -26.69 19.19 -4.64
C ARG A 263 -27.35 20.52 -4.99
N ARG A 264 -27.96 21.15 -3.98
CA ARG A 264 -28.49 22.52 -4.08
C ARG A 264 -27.41 23.55 -4.41
N GLN A 265 -26.22 23.38 -3.84
CA GLN A 265 -25.05 24.19 -4.11
C GLN A 265 -23.93 23.26 -4.56
N SER A 266 -23.57 23.38 -5.84
CA SER A 266 -22.52 22.55 -6.44
C SER A 266 -21.15 22.87 -5.84
N TRP A 267 -20.36 21.84 -5.60
CA TRP A 267 -18.97 21.96 -5.16
C TRP A 267 -17.96 22.00 -6.31
N LEU A 268 -18.40 21.77 -7.54
CA LEU A 268 -17.51 21.67 -8.70
C LEU A 268 -16.77 22.97 -9.00
N GLY A 269 -17.45 24.12 -8.83
CA GLY A 269 -16.82 25.43 -8.99
C GLY A 269 -16.08 25.91 -7.75
N ASN A 270 -16.19 25.22 -6.62
CA ASN A 270 -15.65 25.69 -5.36
C ASN A 270 -14.18 25.25 -5.22
N ARG A 271 -13.27 26.20 -5.38
CA ARG A 271 -11.82 25.99 -5.31
C ARG A 271 -11.33 25.66 -3.88
N ASP A 272 -12.06 26.12 -2.86
CA ASP A 272 -11.71 25.93 -1.44
C ASP A 272 -12.26 24.64 -0.85
N PHE A 273 -13.16 23.96 -1.57
CA PHE A 273 -13.77 22.73 -1.10
C PHE A 273 -13.02 21.51 -1.62
N ASN A 274 -12.25 20.86 -0.73
CA ASN A 274 -11.49 19.65 -1.04
C ASN A 274 -12.32 18.40 -0.69
N TRP A 275 -12.86 17.73 -1.70
CA TRP A 275 -13.82 16.63 -1.51
C TRP A 275 -13.53 15.41 -2.39
N LEU A 276 -12.46 15.47 -3.19
CA LEU A 276 -12.11 14.47 -4.17
C LEU A 276 -10.81 13.77 -3.80
N ALA A 277 -10.83 12.44 -3.92
CA ALA A 277 -9.61 11.67 -4.06
C ALA A 277 -9.22 11.66 -5.54
N VAL A 278 -7.96 11.97 -5.84
CA VAL A 278 -7.45 12.04 -7.22
C VAL A 278 -6.34 11.02 -7.39
N VAL A 279 -6.42 10.24 -8.45
CA VAL A 279 -5.42 9.20 -8.74
C VAL A 279 -4.89 9.39 -10.15
N GLY A 280 -3.58 9.47 -10.29
CA GLY A 280 -2.88 9.51 -11.57
C GLY A 280 -2.31 8.14 -11.91
N ARG A 281 -2.42 7.73 -13.18
CA ARG A 281 -1.67 6.59 -13.72
C ARG A 281 -0.37 7.09 -14.31
N LEU A 282 0.77 6.71 -13.75
CA LEU A 282 2.10 7.10 -14.22
C LEU A 282 2.36 6.58 -15.63
N LYS A 283 2.98 7.42 -16.47
CA LYS A 283 3.55 6.96 -17.74
C LYS A 283 4.68 5.96 -17.47
N PRO A 284 4.88 4.95 -18.34
CA PRO A 284 5.98 4.00 -18.21
C PRO A 284 7.33 4.68 -17.99
N GLY A 285 8.07 4.24 -16.98
CA GLY A 285 9.40 4.79 -16.62
C GLY A 285 9.38 6.09 -15.81
N THR A 286 8.20 6.63 -15.46
CA THR A 286 8.11 7.84 -14.63
C THR A 286 8.21 7.47 -13.15
N SER A 287 9.08 8.15 -12.40
CA SER A 287 9.20 7.95 -10.95
C SER A 287 8.15 8.75 -10.18
N GLN A 288 7.78 8.27 -8.98
CA GLN A 288 6.89 9.02 -8.09
C GLN A 288 7.44 10.41 -7.74
N GLN A 289 8.76 10.56 -7.64
CA GLN A 289 9.40 11.85 -7.37
C GLN A 289 9.23 12.84 -8.54
N ALA A 290 9.36 12.37 -9.78
CA ALA A 290 9.12 13.19 -10.96
C ALA A 290 7.64 13.59 -11.06
N ALA A 291 6.72 12.67 -10.75
CA ALA A 291 5.30 12.96 -10.70
C ALA A 291 4.96 14.01 -9.65
N LYS A 292 5.52 13.88 -8.44
CA LYS A 292 5.38 14.87 -7.38
C LYS A 292 5.86 16.25 -7.83
N ALA A 293 7.06 16.34 -8.41
CA ALA A 293 7.61 17.62 -8.87
C ALA A 293 6.73 18.29 -9.93
N ASN A 294 6.14 17.51 -10.85
CA ASN A 294 5.21 18.04 -11.85
C ASN A 294 3.92 18.58 -11.21
N VAL A 295 3.32 17.83 -10.29
CA VAL A 295 2.10 18.24 -9.58
C VAL A 295 2.37 19.46 -8.69
N ASP A 296 3.52 19.56 -8.03
CA ASP A 296 3.90 20.71 -7.20
C ASP A 296 3.96 22.00 -8.05
N VAL A 297 4.48 21.93 -9.28
CA VAL A 297 4.51 23.07 -10.21
C VAL A 297 3.10 23.50 -10.63
N ILE A 298 2.21 22.53 -10.91
CA ILE A 298 0.82 22.81 -11.25
C ILE A 298 0.10 23.45 -10.06
N PHE A 299 0.37 22.94 -8.84
CA PHE A 299 -0.19 23.47 -7.60
C PHE A 299 0.27 24.89 -7.31
N GLY A 300 1.56 25.20 -7.50
CA GLY A 300 2.08 26.57 -7.36
C GLY A 300 1.34 27.56 -8.25
N ARG A 301 1.18 27.23 -9.54
CA ARG A 301 0.42 28.07 -10.49
C ARG A 301 -1.05 28.20 -10.12
N PHE A 302 -1.67 27.11 -9.64
CA PHE A 302 -3.07 27.15 -9.18
C PHE A 302 -3.25 28.10 -7.99
N LEU A 303 -2.29 28.16 -7.06
CA LEU A 303 -2.31 29.10 -5.95
C LEU A 303 -2.07 30.55 -6.38
N GLU A 304 -1.19 30.80 -7.35
CA GLU A 304 -0.96 32.14 -7.92
C GLU A 304 -2.23 32.69 -8.58
N ASP A 305 -2.89 31.87 -9.42
CA ASP A 305 -4.17 32.21 -10.08
C ASP A 305 -5.28 32.47 -9.04
N PHE A 306 -5.25 31.76 -7.91
CA PHE A 306 -6.18 31.97 -6.80
C PHE A 306 -5.95 33.30 -6.08
N ALA A 307 -4.69 33.61 -5.74
CA ALA A 307 -4.34 34.86 -5.06
C ALA A 307 -4.63 36.10 -5.91
N ALA A 308 -4.36 36.03 -7.22
CA ALA A 308 -4.65 37.12 -8.15
C ALA A 308 -6.16 37.44 -8.20
N ASN A 309 -7.01 36.41 -8.32
CA ASN A 309 -8.46 36.58 -8.40
C ASN A 309 -9.09 37.06 -7.07
N ALA A 310 -8.53 36.68 -5.92
CA ALA A 310 -9.01 37.16 -4.62
C ALA A 310 -8.77 38.66 -4.42
N THR A 311 -7.70 39.20 -5.04
CA THR A 311 -7.33 40.62 -4.93
C THR A 311 -8.22 41.53 -5.80
N ASP A 312 -8.73 41.01 -6.93
CA ASP A 312 -9.64 41.73 -7.85
C ASP A 312 -11.07 41.89 -7.29
N VAL A 313 -11.56 40.89 -6.54
CA VAL A 313 -12.91 40.95 -5.93
C VAL A 313 -12.97 42.01 -4.82
N ASP A 314 -11.89 42.17 -4.06
CA ASP A 314 -11.81 43.13 -2.94
C ASP A 314 -11.65 44.58 -3.43
N THR A 315 -11.21 44.78 -4.67
CA THR A 315 -11.11 46.10 -5.32
C THR A 315 -12.38 46.53 -6.06
N GLN A 316 -13.24 45.60 -6.48
CA GLN A 316 -14.55 45.90 -7.09
C GLN A 316 -15.67 46.21 -6.08
N HIS A 317 -15.43 46.09 -4.77
CA HIS A 317 -16.38 46.43 -3.71
C HIS A 317 -16.00 47.68 -2.90
N ARG A 318 -15.12 48.53 -3.45
CA ARG A 318 -14.84 49.90 -2.97
C ARG A 318 -15.29 50.93 -3.99
#